data_AF-A0A2G2H2P6-F1
#
_entry.id   AF-A0A2G2H2P6-F1
#
_cell.length_a   1.000
_cell.length_b   1.000
_cell.length_c   1.000
_cell.angle_alpha   90.00
_cell.angle_beta   90.00
_cell.angle_gamma   90.00
#
_symmetry.space_group_name_H-M   'P 1'
#
loop_
_entity.id
_entity.type
_entity.pdbx_description
1 polymer ?
#
loop_
_entity_poly.entity_id
_entity_poly.type
_entity_poly.pdbx_seq_one_letter_code
_entity_poly.pdbx_strand_id
1 'polypeptide(L)'
;MRFRRRRSHDTEVELNITAFLNLMVVLIPFLLINAVFAQVSILQLDLPAVNDSSTPSEDDEKDKLVLEVLIYGNRYEVVDRNTSAVLKIVEKNGETPNSTGLHDYLVKVKEKFPNETAITLLCEDDTPYEVMIQTMDAVRLYNSEVNGQTIKKELFPSISIGSAPKDQSANNAGKGGDA
;
A
#
# COMPACT_ATOMS: atom_id res chain seq x y z
N MET A 1 -59.45 70.58 21.75
CA MET A 1 -58.50 69.45 21.78
C MET A 1 -57.46 69.67 20.68
N ARG A 2 -56.20 69.95 21.04
CA ARG A 2 -55.12 70.21 20.07
C ARG A 2 -54.13 69.06 20.14
N PHE A 3 -54.15 68.20 19.11
CA PHE A 3 -53.33 67.01 19.02
C PHE A 3 -51.86 67.37 18.81
N ARG A 4 -51.02 66.91 19.73
CA ARG A 4 -49.57 67.07 19.71
C ARG A 4 -48.98 66.09 18.70
N ARG A 5 -48.58 66.59 17.53
CA ARG A 5 -47.94 65.79 16.48
C ARG A 5 -46.55 65.35 16.96
N ARG A 6 -46.39 64.05 17.25
CA ARG A 6 -45.07 63.43 17.49
C ARG A 6 -44.27 63.51 16.19
N ARG A 7 -43.08 64.08 16.27
CA ARG A 7 -42.05 64.04 15.22
C ARG A 7 -41.53 62.60 15.18
N SER A 8 -41.73 61.90 14.06
CA SER A 8 -41.07 60.62 13.82
C SER A 8 -39.60 60.93 13.58
N HIS A 9 -38.72 60.34 14.39
CA HIS A 9 -37.29 60.37 14.15
C HIS A 9 -37.03 59.43 12.98
N ASP A 10 -36.62 59.99 11.85
CA ASP A 10 -36.12 59.23 10.72
C ASP A 10 -34.74 58.70 11.14
N THR A 11 -34.72 57.50 11.71
CA THR A 11 -33.47 56.76 11.91
C THR A 11 -33.12 56.18 10.55
N GLU A 12 -32.37 56.94 9.75
CA GLU A 12 -31.56 56.36 8.68
C GLU A 12 -30.61 55.37 9.36
N VAL A 13 -30.95 54.08 9.30
CA VAL A 13 -30.05 53.01 9.71
C VAL A 13 -28.99 52.96 8.63
N GLU A 14 -27.96 53.80 8.73
CA GLU A 14 -26.75 53.66 7.95
C GLU A 14 -26.20 52.27 8.27
N LEU A 15 -26.30 51.37 7.28
CA LEU A 15 -25.75 50.03 7.41
C LEU A 15 -24.27 50.21 7.73
N ASN A 16 -23.79 49.67 8.86
CA ASN A 16 -22.39 49.80 9.26
C ASN A 16 -21.51 48.97 8.32
N ILE A 17 -21.23 49.49 7.11
CA ILE A 17 -20.48 48.81 6.05
C ILE A 17 -19.10 48.41 6.59
N THR A 18 -18.45 49.25 7.40
CA THR A 18 -17.19 48.93 8.06
C THR A 18 -17.31 47.72 8.99
N ALA A 19 -18.40 47.58 9.75
CA ALA A 19 -18.62 46.43 10.61
C ALA A 19 -18.89 45.15 9.79
N PHE A 20 -19.60 45.27 8.67
CA PHE A 20 -19.86 44.16 7.76
C PHE A 20 -18.59 43.69 7.03
N LEU A 21 -17.75 44.63 6.57
CA LEU A 21 -16.45 44.34 5.98
C LEU A 21 -15.53 43.65 6.99
N ASN A 22 -15.48 44.12 8.25
CA ASN A 22 -14.71 43.46 9.30
C ASN A 22 -15.18 42.02 9.54
N LEU A 23 -16.49 41.77 9.46
CA LEU A 23 -17.05 40.42 9.58
C LEU A 23 -16.61 39.52 8.41
N MET A 24 -16.65 40.02 7.17
CA MET A 24 -16.16 39.27 5.99
C MET A 24 -14.66 38.96 6.07
N VAL A 25 -13.83 39.93 6.48
CA VAL A 25 -12.38 39.76 6.59
C VAL A 25 -11.99 38.71 7.65
N VAL A 26 -12.76 38.59 8.74
CA VAL A 26 -12.52 37.57 9.78
C VAL A 26 -12.89 36.15 9.31
N LEU A 27 -13.85 36.02 8.40
CA LEU A 27 -14.29 34.71 7.89
C LEU A 27 -13.26 34.04 6.97
N ILE A 28 -12.49 34.80 6.20
CA ILE A 28 -11.48 34.28 5.27
C ILE A 28 -10.40 33.45 6.00
N PRO A 29 -9.66 33.98 6.98
CA PRO A 29 -8.65 33.20 7.70
C PRO A 29 -9.28 32.06 8.52
N PHE A 30 -10.52 32.23 9.02
CA PHE A 30 -11.24 31.17 9.73
C PHE A 30 -11.56 29.97 8.82
N LEU A 31 -12.01 30.22 7.59
CA LEU A 31 -12.24 29.16 6.61
C LEU A 31 -10.92 28.49 6.19
N LEU A 32 -9.86 29.28 5.97
CA LEU A 32 -8.56 28.75 5.55
C LEU A 32 -7.92 27.85 6.63
N ILE A 33 -7.99 28.22 7.92
CA ILE A 33 -7.43 27.39 9.01
C ILE A 33 -8.15 26.03 9.09
N ASN A 34 -9.48 26.01 8.94
CA ASN A 34 -10.24 24.76 8.94
C ASN A 34 -9.96 23.90 7.71
N ALA A 35 -9.68 24.51 6.55
CA ALA A 35 -9.38 23.79 5.32
C ALA A 35 -8.00 23.08 5.36
N VAL A 36 -7.02 23.64 6.08
CA VAL A 36 -5.64 23.12 6.13
C VAL A 36 -5.51 21.82 6.94
N PHE A 37 -6.51 21.44 7.75
CA PHE A 37 -6.43 20.30 8.67
C PHE A 37 -7.32 19.10 8.32
N ALA A 38 -7.63 18.86 7.04
CA ALA A 38 -8.32 17.64 6.63
C ALA A 38 -7.36 16.63 5.95
N GLN A 39 -6.40 16.08 6.70
CA GLN A 39 -5.71 14.84 6.33
C GLN A 39 -6.32 13.69 7.13
N VAL A 40 -7.42 13.14 6.62
CA VAL A 40 -8.00 11.90 7.16
C VAL A 40 -7.29 10.73 6.47
N SER A 41 -6.43 10.01 7.20
CA SER A 41 -5.89 8.72 6.71
C SER A 41 -6.94 7.64 6.95
N ILE A 42 -7.63 7.23 5.88
CA ILE A 42 -8.55 6.09 5.91
C ILE A 42 -7.73 4.84 5.61
N LEU A 43 -7.62 3.93 6.57
CA LEU A 43 -7.15 2.57 6.30
C LEU A 43 -8.30 1.82 5.61
N GLN A 44 -8.30 1.78 4.28
CA GLN A 44 -9.21 0.96 3.51
C GLN A 44 -8.77 -0.50 3.61
N LEU A 45 -9.54 -1.30 4.33
CA LEU A 45 -9.46 -2.74 4.29
C LEU A 45 -10.43 -3.21 3.21
N ASP A 46 -9.95 -3.38 1.97
CA ASP A 46 -10.74 -3.96 0.89
C ASP A 46 -10.94 -5.45 1.17
N LEU A 47 -12.04 -5.77 1.86
CA LEU A 47 -12.67 -7.07 1.72
C LEU A 47 -13.49 -7.00 0.43
N PRO A 48 -13.30 -7.91 -0.55
CA PRO A 48 -14.03 -7.86 -1.80
C PRO A 48 -15.52 -8.06 -1.52
N ALA A 49 -16.24 -6.95 -1.38
CA ALA A 49 -17.68 -6.92 -1.50
C ALA A 49 -17.99 -7.06 -2.98
N VAL A 50 -18.53 -8.21 -3.33
CA VAL A 50 -19.18 -8.44 -4.61
C VAL A 50 -20.24 -7.34 -4.77
N ASN A 51 -20.07 -6.54 -5.82
CA ASN A 51 -21.03 -5.66 -6.49
C ASN A 51 -20.79 -4.13 -6.42
N ASP A 52 -20.63 -3.62 -7.64
CA ASP A 52 -21.14 -2.37 -8.21
C ASP A 52 -20.44 -1.02 -7.93
N SER A 53 -19.68 -0.63 -8.95
CA SER A 53 -19.65 0.70 -9.59
C SER A 53 -19.65 1.94 -8.70
N SER A 54 -18.46 2.41 -8.34
CA SER A 54 -18.12 3.84 -8.45
C SER A 54 -16.60 4.02 -8.48
N THR A 55 -16.15 4.76 -9.50
CA THR A 55 -14.77 5.06 -9.85
C THR A 55 -14.02 5.84 -8.77
N PRO A 56 -12.82 5.41 -8.31
CA PRO A 56 -11.92 6.25 -7.51
C PRO A 56 -10.95 7.03 -8.40
N SER A 57 -10.59 8.23 -7.94
CA SER A 57 -9.69 9.18 -8.60
C SER A 57 -8.29 8.62 -8.79
N GLU A 58 -7.75 8.86 -9.98
CA GLU A 58 -6.45 8.38 -10.47
C GLU A 58 -5.37 9.38 -10.03
N ASP A 59 -4.36 8.96 -9.26
CA ASP A 59 -2.94 9.24 -9.58
C ASP A 59 -1.93 8.99 -8.42
N ASP A 60 -2.34 8.81 -7.16
CA ASP A 60 -1.36 8.58 -6.06
C ASP A 60 -1.39 7.18 -5.40
N GLU A 61 -2.37 6.33 -5.70
CA GLU A 61 -2.48 4.97 -5.11
C GLU A 61 -2.03 3.83 -6.04
N LYS A 62 -1.69 4.14 -7.30
CA LYS A 62 -1.49 3.11 -8.35
C LYS A 62 -0.15 2.38 -8.31
N ASP A 63 0.84 2.82 -7.53
CA ASP A 63 2.22 2.30 -7.63
C ASP A 63 2.80 1.70 -6.34
N LYS A 64 2.01 1.57 -5.27
CA LYS A 64 2.53 0.95 -4.04
C LYS A 64 2.56 -0.57 -4.20
N LEU A 65 3.71 -1.10 -4.58
CA LEU A 65 3.93 -2.54 -4.66
C LEU A 65 3.87 -3.16 -3.26
N VAL A 66 3.09 -4.24 -3.09
CA VAL A 66 3.09 -5.01 -1.84
C VAL A 66 3.54 -6.44 -2.12
N LEU A 67 4.83 -6.69 -1.90
CA LEU A 67 5.45 -7.98 -2.22
C LEU A 67 5.11 -9.05 -1.18
N GLU A 68 4.62 -10.17 -1.70
CA GLU A 68 4.49 -11.42 -0.96
C GLU A 68 5.24 -12.53 -1.68
N VAL A 69 5.96 -13.35 -0.90
CA VAL A 69 6.64 -14.55 -1.39
C VAL A 69 6.01 -15.74 -0.71
N LEU A 70 5.29 -16.55 -1.48
CA LEU A 70 4.76 -17.82 -1.02
C LEU A 70 5.85 -18.88 -1.15
N ILE A 71 6.08 -19.57 -0.05
CA ILE A 71 7.09 -20.62 0.09
C ILE A 71 6.34 -21.96 0.09
N TYR A 72 6.30 -22.60 -1.07
CA TYR A 72 5.79 -23.95 -1.22
C TYR A 72 6.94 -24.95 -1.21
N GLY A 73 6.67 -26.20 -0.83
CA GLY A 73 7.70 -27.25 -0.80
C GLY A 73 8.43 -27.47 -2.13
N ASN A 74 7.84 -27.11 -3.27
CA ASN A 74 8.43 -27.29 -4.60
C ASN A 74 8.80 -26.01 -5.35
N ARG A 75 8.41 -24.82 -4.88
CA ARG A 75 8.60 -23.55 -5.61
C ARG A 75 8.40 -22.33 -4.71
N TYR A 76 8.95 -21.20 -5.13
CA TYR A 76 8.54 -19.89 -4.64
C TYR A 76 7.60 -19.23 -5.63
N GLU A 77 6.56 -18.59 -5.13
CA GLU A 77 5.70 -17.71 -5.92
C GLU A 77 5.82 -16.28 -5.40
N VAL A 78 6.24 -15.36 -6.27
CA VAL A 78 6.30 -13.93 -5.97
C VAL A 78 5.03 -13.30 -6.49
N VAL A 79 4.28 -12.66 -5.60
CA VAL A 79 2.97 -12.09 -5.86
C VAL A 79 2.97 -10.64 -5.43
N ASP A 80 2.25 -9.81 -6.16
CA ASP A 80 1.86 -8.48 -5.67
C ASP A 80 0.47 -8.59 -5.05
N ARG A 81 0.37 -8.34 -3.74
CA ARG A 81 -0.88 -8.46 -3.00
C ARG A 81 -1.96 -7.53 -3.54
N ASN A 82 -1.58 -6.35 -4.02
CA ASN A 82 -2.55 -5.34 -4.46
C ASN A 82 -3.26 -5.77 -5.74
N THR A 83 -2.51 -6.33 -6.70
CA THR A 83 -3.07 -6.82 -7.97
C THR A 83 -3.48 -8.29 -7.90
N SER A 84 -3.12 -9.00 -6.83
CA SER A 84 -3.21 -10.47 -6.72
C SER A 84 -2.55 -11.21 -7.90
N ALA A 85 -1.64 -10.54 -8.62
CA ALA A 85 -0.99 -11.08 -9.80
C ALA A 85 0.27 -11.85 -9.42
N VAL A 86 0.40 -13.08 -9.93
CA VAL A 86 1.65 -13.84 -9.83
C VAL A 86 2.68 -13.20 -10.75
N LEU A 87 3.68 -12.56 -10.15
CA LEU A 87 4.73 -11.86 -10.87
C LEU A 87 5.80 -12.84 -11.39
N LYS A 88 6.12 -13.86 -10.59
CA LYS A 88 7.09 -14.89 -10.96
C LYS A 88 6.90 -16.16 -10.15
N ILE A 89 7.01 -17.30 -10.83
CA ILE A 89 7.18 -18.61 -10.20
C ILE A 89 8.65 -19.02 -10.36
N VAL A 90 9.27 -19.42 -9.27
CA VAL A 90 10.64 -19.93 -9.22
C VAL A 90 10.58 -21.36 -8.73
N GLU A 91 10.75 -22.30 -9.66
CA GLU A 91 10.78 -23.73 -9.34
C GLU A 91 12.03 -24.10 -8.54
N LYS A 92 11.91 -25.13 -7.70
CA LYS A 92 13.05 -25.68 -6.95
C LYS A 92 14.18 -26.14 -7.89
N ASN A 93 15.41 -26.08 -7.40
CA ASN A 93 16.58 -26.58 -8.11
C ASN A 93 17.18 -27.75 -7.32
N GLY A 94 16.68 -28.97 -7.57
CA GLY A 94 17.08 -30.17 -6.83
C GLY A 94 16.20 -30.46 -5.61
N GLU A 95 16.83 -30.74 -4.47
CA GLU A 95 16.13 -31.05 -3.20
C GLU A 95 15.66 -29.80 -2.45
N THR A 96 16.31 -28.65 -2.65
CA THR A 96 16.01 -27.41 -1.94
C THR A 96 15.33 -26.38 -2.83
N PRO A 97 14.45 -25.53 -2.26
CA PRO A 97 13.89 -24.38 -2.97
C PRO A 97 14.99 -23.45 -3.52
N ASN A 98 14.77 -22.92 -4.73
CA ASN A 98 15.78 -22.15 -5.46
C ASN A 98 15.84 -20.69 -4.97
N SER A 99 16.45 -20.48 -3.81
CA SER A 99 16.59 -19.16 -3.18
C SER A 99 17.42 -18.18 -4.02
N THR A 100 18.37 -18.67 -4.82
CA THR A 100 19.15 -17.84 -5.75
C THR A 100 18.28 -17.27 -6.87
N GLY A 101 17.42 -18.11 -7.48
CA GLY A 101 16.49 -17.65 -8.52
C GLY A 101 15.47 -16.64 -8.00
N LEU A 102 15.03 -16.80 -6.74
CA LEU A 102 14.21 -15.82 -6.05
C LEU A 102 14.96 -14.50 -5.85
N HIS A 103 16.19 -14.55 -5.34
CA HIS A 103 17.04 -13.38 -5.13
C HIS A 103 17.24 -12.57 -6.42
N ASP A 104 17.64 -13.23 -7.51
CA ASP A 104 17.89 -12.59 -8.80
C ASP A 104 16.64 -11.89 -9.36
N TYR A 105 15.46 -12.46 -9.10
CA TYR A 105 14.21 -11.84 -9.48
C TYR A 105 13.90 -10.61 -8.61
N LEU A 106 14.04 -10.72 -7.30
CA LEU A 106 13.79 -9.62 -6.37
C LEU A 106 14.71 -8.42 -6.59
N VAL A 107 15.96 -8.65 -7.03
CA VAL A 107 16.86 -7.56 -7.46
C VAL A 107 16.26 -6.77 -8.63
N LYS A 108 15.70 -7.44 -9.63
CA LYS A 108 15.02 -6.78 -10.77
C LYS A 108 13.77 -6.04 -10.34
N VAL A 109 13.06 -6.55 -9.33
CA VAL A 109 11.90 -5.85 -8.76
C VAL A 109 12.36 -4.58 -8.03
N LYS A 110 13.44 -4.66 -7.25
CA LYS A 110 14.00 -3.51 -6.54
C LYS A 110 14.45 -2.38 -7.47
N GLU A 111 14.95 -2.71 -8.67
CA GLU A 111 15.28 -1.71 -9.69
C GLU A 111 14.05 -0.90 -10.16
N LYS A 112 12.87 -1.55 -10.23
CA LYS A 112 11.61 -0.91 -10.59
C LYS A 112 10.98 -0.16 -9.43
N PHE A 113 11.14 -0.67 -8.21
CA PHE A 113 10.56 -0.14 -6.98
C PHE A 113 11.65 0.17 -5.94
N PRO A 114 12.51 1.19 -6.18
CA PRO A 114 13.69 1.45 -5.35
C PRO A 114 13.34 1.84 -3.91
N ASN A 115 12.17 2.45 -3.72
CA ASN A 115 11.71 2.95 -2.42
C ASN A 115 11.05 1.87 -1.56
N GLU A 116 10.70 0.72 -2.14
CA GLU A 116 10.02 -0.34 -1.40
C GLU A 116 11.02 -1.14 -0.55
N THR A 117 10.72 -1.33 0.73
CA THR A 117 11.61 -2.01 1.68
C THR A 117 10.94 -3.21 2.36
N ALA A 118 9.63 -3.35 2.22
CA ALA A 118 8.86 -4.41 2.87
C ALA A 118 8.68 -5.63 1.96
N ILE A 119 8.69 -6.80 2.59
CA ILE A 119 8.35 -8.07 1.95
C ILE A 119 7.69 -8.99 2.97
N THR A 120 6.65 -9.71 2.56
CA THR A 120 6.00 -10.71 3.41
C THR A 120 6.35 -12.10 2.91
N LEU A 121 6.83 -12.96 3.80
CA LEU A 121 7.08 -14.37 3.53
C LEU A 121 5.88 -15.18 4.05
N LEU A 122 5.22 -15.92 3.16
CA LEU A 122 4.11 -16.79 3.50
C LEU A 122 4.57 -18.23 3.42
N CYS A 123 4.63 -18.92 4.57
CA CYS A 123 5.14 -20.28 4.67
C CYS A 123 3.98 -21.29 4.80
N GLU A 124 4.09 -22.45 4.15
CA GLU A 124 3.23 -23.60 4.46
C GLU A 124 3.53 -24.13 5.88
N ASP A 125 2.55 -24.80 6.49
CA ASP A 125 2.64 -25.34 7.86
C ASP A 125 3.81 -26.34 8.04
N ASP A 126 4.22 -27.02 6.97
CA ASP A 126 5.29 -28.01 6.93
C ASP A 126 6.61 -27.46 6.35
N THR A 127 6.72 -26.15 6.13
CA THR A 127 7.94 -25.51 5.62
C THR A 127 9.11 -25.75 6.59
N PRO A 128 10.22 -26.36 6.14
CA PRO A 128 11.39 -26.54 6.99
C PRO A 128 11.95 -25.20 7.47
N TYR A 129 12.31 -25.12 8.75
CA TYR A 129 12.84 -23.89 9.35
C TYR A 129 14.08 -23.34 8.63
N GLU A 130 14.93 -24.22 8.12
CA GLU A 130 16.11 -23.84 7.34
C GLU A 130 15.75 -23.12 6.04
N VAL A 131 14.71 -23.59 5.32
CA VAL A 131 14.22 -22.94 4.10
C VAL A 131 13.73 -21.52 4.39
N MET A 132 13.02 -21.34 5.51
CA MET A 132 12.56 -20.02 5.94
C MET A 132 13.74 -19.06 6.17
N ILE A 133 14.78 -19.49 6.90
CA ILE A 133 15.97 -18.66 7.16
C ILE A 133 16.69 -18.34 5.84
N GLN A 134 16.92 -19.34 4.99
CA GLN A 134 17.57 -19.13 3.70
C GLN A 134 16.81 -18.12 2.84
N THR A 135 15.47 -18.17 2.89
CA THR A 135 14.63 -17.18 2.21
C THR A 135 14.80 -15.80 2.83
N MET A 136 14.77 -15.68 4.16
CA MET A 136 14.98 -14.40 4.86
C MET A 136 16.32 -13.77 4.51
N ASP A 137 17.40 -14.56 4.42
CA ASP A 137 18.72 -14.07 4.04
C ASP A 137 18.75 -13.63 2.57
N ALA A 138 18.10 -14.37 1.68
CA ALA A 138 18.02 -14.06 0.25
C ALA A 138 17.25 -12.77 -0.06
N VAL A 139 16.24 -12.41 0.74
CA VAL A 139 15.42 -11.21 0.46
C VAL A 139 15.98 -9.91 1.07
N ARG A 140 16.98 -10.00 1.96
CA ARG A 140 17.42 -8.86 2.79
C ARG A 140 18.42 -7.92 2.11
N LEU A 141 19.43 -8.47 1.44
CA LEU A 141 20.58 -7.72 0.92
C LEU A 141 20.95 -8.21 -0.47
N TYR A 142 21.47 -7.32 -1.32
CA TYR A 142 22.05 -7.68 -2.60
C TYR A 142 23.43 -7.02 -2.78
N ASN A 143 24.28 -7.63 -3.61
CA ASN A 143 25.59 -7.09 -3.94
C ASN A 143 25.47 -6.15 -5.14
N SER A 144 26.05 -4.95 -5.03
CA SER A 144 26.11 -3.95 -6.11
C SER A 144 27.56 -3.55 -6.33
N GLU A 145 28.01 -3.54 -7.58
CA GLU A 145 29.34 -3.03 -7.93
C GLU A 145 29.28 -1.52 -8.14
N VAL A 146 30.11 -0.79 -7.39
CA VAL A 146 30.30 0.65 -7.58
C VAL A 146 31.80 0.91 -7.64
N ASN A 147 32.26 1.47 -8.77
CA ASN A 147 33.68 1.78 -9.02
C ASN A 147 34.61 0.56 -8.83
N GLY A 148 34.17 -0.63 -9.26
CA GLY A 148 34.96 -1.87 -9.16
C GLY A 148 35.05 -2.47 -7.74
N GLN A 149 34.29 -1.94 -6.77
CA GLN A 149 34.16 -2.51 -5.43
C GLN A 149 32.76 -3.07 -5.22
N THR A 150 32.67 -4.27 -4.66
CA THR A 150 31.39 -4.88 -4.28
C THR A 150 30.92 -4.28 -2.96
N ILE A 151 29.79 -3.58 -2.99
CA ILE A 151 29.12 -3.07 -1.80
C ILE A 151 27.80 -3.82 -1.57
N LYS A 152 27.50 -4.12 -0.30
CA LYS A 152 26.19 -4.67 0.08
C LYS A 152 25.18 -3.54 0.16
N LYS A 153 24.07 -3.68 -0.55
CA LYS A 153 22.92 -2.77 -0.51
C LYS A 153 21.68 -3.50 0.01
N GLU A 154 20.74 -2.71 0.53
CA GLU A 154 19.47 -3.22 1.03
C GLU A 154 18.54 -3.63 -0.11
N LEU A 155 17.95 -4.81 0.03
CA LEU A 155 16.95 -5.32 -0.89
C LEU A 155 15.55 -5.06 -0.28
N PHE A 156 15.03 -5.98 0.53
CA PHE A 156 13.80 -5.81 1.32
C PHE A 156 14.06 -6.15 2.80
N PRO A 157 14.62 -5.21 3.58
CA PRO A 157 15.00 -5.48 4.97
C PRO A 157 13.82 -5.61 5.95
N SER A 158 12.65 -5.07 5.60
CA SER A 158 11.45 -5.10 6.45
C SER A 158 10.63 -6.37 6.18
N ILE A 159 11.06 -7.48 6.79
CA ILE A 159 10.47 -8.81 6.57
C ILE A 159 9.32 -9.06 7.54
N SER A 160 8.16 -9.44 7.01
CA SER A 160 7.03 -9.99 7.77
C SER A 160 6.85 -11.47 7.46
N ILE A 161 6.33 -12.27 8.39
CA ILE A 161 6.11 -13.71 8.21
C ILE A 161 4.64 -14.03 8.47
N GLY A 162 4.04 -14.86 7.63
CA GLY A 162 2.67 -15.34 7.75
C GLY A 162 2.50 -16.76 7.22
N SER A 163 1.25 -17.23 7.19
CA SER A 163 0.89 -18.57 6.70
C SER A 163 0.48 -18.53 5.23
N ALA A 164 1.01 -19.43 4.42
CA ALA A 164 0.61 -19.60 3.04
C ALA A 164 -0.77 -20.28 2.93
N PRO A 165 -1.59 -19.90 1.93
CA PRO A 165 -2.72 -20.72 1.51
C PRO A 165 -2.27 -22.12 1.11
N LYS A 166 -3.15 -23.11 1.26
CA LYS A 166 -2.88 -24.48 0.82
C LYS A 166 -2.62 -24.53 -0.70
N ASP A 167 -1.56 -25.23 -1.12
CA ASP A 167 -1.25 -25.40 -2.54
C ASP A 167 -2.38 -26.13 -3.29
N GLN A 168 -3.17 -25.39 -4.06
CA GLN A 168 -4.25 -25.97 -4.86
C GLN A 168 -3.72 -26.70 -6.11
N SER A 169 -2.50 -26.38 -6.55
CA SER A 169 -1.85 -26.99 -7.71
C SER A 169 -1.40 -28.43 -7.42
N ALA A 170 -1.00 -28.73 -6.18
CA ALA A 170 -0.69 -30.09 -5.73
C ALA A 170 -1.91 -31.03 -5.74
N ASN A 171 -3.11 -30.51 -5.44
CA ASN A 171 -4.34 -31.31 -5.37
C ASN A 171 -4.85 -31.79 -6.74
N ASN A 172 -4.52 -31.09 -7.84
CA ASN A 172 -4.97 -31.47 -9.18
C ASN A 172 -4.12 -32.60 -9.80
N ALA A 173 -2.89 -32.83 -9.32
CA ALA A 173 -2.03 -33.91 -9.81
C ALA A 173 -2.45 -35.30 -9.30
N GLY A 174 -3.23 -35.39 -8.22
CA GLY A 174 -3.66 -36.66 -7.62
C GLY A 174 -4.93 -37.27 -8.20
N LYS A 175 -5.65 -36.58 -9.09
CA LYS A 175 -7.02 -36.97 -9.51
C LYS A 175 -7.15 -37.48 -10.96
N GLY A 176 -6.04 -37.64 -11.68
CA GLY A 176 -6.01 -38.06 -13.10
C GLY A 176 -5.40 -39.45 -13.37
N GLY A 177 -5.13 -40.25 -12.33
CA GLY A 177 -4.38 -41.51 -12.46
C GLY A 177 -5.18 -42.81 -12.34
N ASP A 178 -6.51 -42.75 -12.31
CA ASP A 178 -7.37 -43.94 -12.22
C ASP A 178 -8.39 -43.91 -13.37
N ALA A 179 -7.99 -44.45 -14.52
CA ALA A 179 -8.86 -44.84 -15.64
C ALA A 179 -8.17 -45.92 -16.49
#